data_AF-A0A0K1PBZ0-F1
#
_entry.id   AF-A0A0K1PBZ0-F1
#
_cell.length_a   1.000
_cell.length_b   1.000
_cell.length_c   1.000
_cell.angle_alpha   90.00
_cell.angle_beta   90.00
_cell.angle_gamma   90.00
#
_symmetry.space_group_name_H-M   'P 1'
#
loop_
_entity.id
_entity.type
_entity.pdbx_description
1 polymer ?
#
loop_
_entity_poly.entity_id
_entity_poly.type
_entity_poly.pdbx_seq_one_letter_code
_entity_poly.pdbx_strand_id
1 'polypeptide(L)'
;MARRNKIAVVGAGNIGGNIGLLCAERRLGDVVLYDIERVAGPTKGKALDINQLNAVRGLDTRLVGTSDFADAEGADVVIVTAGVPRKPGMSRDDLVGVNMPIISDVAEKVKKHTPNAFVIVISNPLDAMVYAMHKVAGLADHMVCGMAGVLDSSRFRFFVSEALDVSIEDVHAVVLGGHGDDMVPLTRLCSVGGVPLESLLPKDKLDAIVDRTRKGGGELVQLFGTGSAYFAPAESAVSMAESYLLDRKRVLPVAARLHGEYGIDGYFFGVPARIGGGGVEKVYEIALDPAEKVMLDKSFHAVKAVVESCKL
;
A
#
# COMPACT_ATOMS: atom_id res chain seq x y z
N MET A 1 27.10 17.71 1.07
CA MET A 1 26.78 17.55 -0.37
C MET A 1 25.37 16.98 -0.47
N ALA A 2 24.58 17.40 -1.46
CA ALA A 2 23.28 16.79 -1.70
C ALA A 2 23.50 15.33 -2.16
N ARG A 3 22.75 14.37 -1.58
CA ARG A 3 22.69 12.99 -2.04
C ARG A 3 21.34 12.74 -2.71
N ARG A 4 21.29 11.78 -3.63
CA ARG A 4 20.01 11.27 -4.14
C ARG A 4 19.26 10.57 -3.01
N ASN A 5 17.94 10.58 -3.12
CA ASN A 5 17.11 9.71 -2.30
C ASN A 5 17.45 8.25 -2.62
N LYS A 6 17.32 7.38 -1.63
CA LYS A 6 17.55 5.95 -1.73
C LYS A 6 16.31 5.19 -1.30
N ILE A 7 15.82 4.32 -2.18
CA ILE A 7 14.56 3.57 -1.99
C ILE A 7 14.90 2.09 -1.96
N ALA A 8 14.61 1.42 -0.85
CA ALA A 8 14.75 -0.02 -0.74
C ALA A 8 13.40 -0.70 -1.01
N VAL A 9 13.38 -1.68 -1.91
CA VAL A 9 12.20 -2.49 -2.22
C VAL A 9 12.47 -3.92 -1.78
N VAL A 10 11.78 -4.35 -0.73
CA VAL A 10 11.95 -5.68 -0.14
C VAL A 10 10.96 -6.64 -0.81
N GLY A 11 11.48 -7.62 -1.52
CA GLY A 11 10.75 -8.48 -2.45
C GLY A 11 10.84 -7.93 -3.87
N ALA A 12 11.46 -8.68 -4.76
CA ALA A 12 11.68 -8.35 -6.16
C ALA A 12 10.74 -9.15 -7.09
N GLY A 13 9.52 -9.44 -6.61
CA GLY A 13 8.44 -10.04 -7.40
C GLY A 13 7.89 -9.11 -8.50
N ASN A 14 6.67 -9.32 -8.96
CA ASN A 14 6.05 -8.46 -9.99
C ASN A 14 5.81 -7.03 -9.45
N ILE A 15 5.28 -6.92 -8.22
CA ILE A 15 5.08 -5.62 -7.56
C ILE A 15 6.42 -4.91 -7.38
N GLY A 16 7.43 -5.60 -6.81
CA GLY A 16 8.73 -5.00 -6.54
C GLY A 16 9.47 -4.52 -7.80
N GLY A 17 9.44 -5.32 -8.87
CA GLY A 17 10.01 -4.91 -10.17
C GLY A 17 9.33 -3.66 -10.74
N ASN A 18 7.99 -3.61 -10.70
CA ASN A 18 7.23 -2.43 -11.14
C ASN A 18 7.49 -1.21 -10.26
N ILE A 19 7.64 -1.37 -8.94
CA ILE A 19 8.02 -0.26 -8.05
C ILE A 19 9.38 0.29 -8.48
N GLY A 20 10.38 -0.57 -8.72
CA GLY A 20 11.69 -0.15 -9.19
C GLY A 20 11.63 0.64 -10.49
N LEU A 21 10.86 0.14 -11.47
CA LEU A 21 10.63 0.82 -12.75
C LEU A 21 9.96 2.18 -12.56
N LEU A 22 8.86 2.26 -11.82
CA LEU A 22 8.10 3.49 -11.60
C LEU A 22 8.92 4.54 -10.82
N CYS A 23 9.68 4.12 -9.81
CA CYS A 23 10.61 5.01 -9.10
C CYS A 23 11.67 5.60 -10.05
N ALA A 24 12.18 4.79 -10.98
CA ALA A 24 13.14 5.23 -11.98
C ALA A 24 12.55 6.23 -12.97
N GLU A 25 11.37 5.93 -13.53
CA GLU A 25 10.66 6.78 -14.50
C GLU A 25 10.29 8.14 -13.92
N ARG A 26 9.98 8.20 -12.62
CA ARG A 26 9.68 9.43 -11.90
C ARG A 26 10.89 10.14 -11.30
N ARG A 27 12.10 9.58 -11.49
CA ARG A 27 13.36 10.12 -10.96
C ARG A 27 13.34 10.32 -9.43
N LEU A 28 12.69 9.41 -8.70
CA LEU A 28 12.49 9.56 -7.26
C LEU A 28 13.76 9.34 -6.45
N GLY A 29 14.72 8.58 -6.98
CA GLY A 29 15.97 8.23 -6.30
C GLY A 29 16.62 6.98 -6.90
N ASP A 30 17.75 6.58 -6.32
CA ASP A 30 18.37 5.29 -6.61
C ASP A 30 17.62 4.18 -5.85
N VAL A 31 17.52 2.99 -6.45
CA VAL A 31 16.68 1.89 -5.94
C VAL A 31 17.54 0.66 -5.61
N VAL A 32 17.25 0.03 -4.47
CA VAL A 32 17.77 -1.27 -4.09
C VAL A 32 16.64 -2.28 -4.15
N LEU A 33 16.67 -3.18 -5.13
CA LEU A 33 15.77 -4.33 -5.19
C LEU A 33 16.40 -5.46 -4.37
N TYR A 34 15.81 -5.76 -3.22
CA TYR A 34 16.23 -6.83 -2.33
C TYR A 34 15.32 -8.04 -2.46
N ASP A 35 15.88 -9.24 -2.55
CA ASP A 35 15.14 -10.49 -2.38
C ASP A 35 16.06 -11.59 -1.81
N ILE A 36 15.50 -12.72 -1.42
CA ILE A 36 16.28 -13.82 -0.81
C ILE A 36 17.27 -14.43 -1.80
N GLU A 37 18.34 -15.03 -1.28
CA GLU A 37 19.45 -15.59 -2.07
C GLU A 37 18.99 -16.53 -3.19
N ARG A 38 17.95 -17.34 -2.95
CA ARG A 38 17.38 -18.29 -3.94
C ARG A 38 16.94 -17.59 -5.23
N VAL A 39 16.62 -16.30 -5.20
CA VAL A 39 16.19 -15.51 -6.35
C VAL A 39 17.08 -14.28 -6.58
N ALA A 40 18.32 -14.30 -6.09
CA ALA A 40 19.30 -13.21 -6.29
C ALA A 40 19.60 -12.98 -7.79
N GLY A 41 19.70 -14.04 -8.58
CA GLY A 41 19.90 -13.95 -10.04
C GLY A 41 18.78 -13.16 -10.74
N PRO A 42 17.51 -13.61 -10.65
CA PRO A 42 16.36 -12.86 -11.17
C PRO A 42 16.27 -11.41 -10.65
N THR A 43 16.60 -11.17 -9.39
CA THR A 43 16.60 -9.83 -8.77
C THR A 43 17.63 -8.90 -9.41
N LYS A 44 18.87 -9.39 -9.61
CA LYS A 44 19.93 -8.69 -10.36
C LYS A 44 19.52 -8.46 -11.82
N GLY A 45 18.89 -9.45 -12.45
CA GLY A 45 18.38 -9.36 -13.82
C GLY A 45 17.39 -8.22 -14.00
N LYS A 46 16.38 -8.12 -13.12
CA LYS A 46 15.40 -7.01 -13.15
C LYS A 46 16.04 -5.64 -13.00
N ALA A 47 16.97 -5.49 -12.05
CA ALA A 47 17.68 -4.23 -11.86
C ALA A 47 18.53 -3.86 -13.09
N LEU A 48 19.23 -4.82 -13.68
CA LEU A 48 20.01 -4.61 -14.90
C LEU A 48 19.14 -4.19 -16.09
N ASP A 49 18.01 -4.87 -16.30
CA ASP A 49 17.08 -4.58 -17.39
C ASP A 49 16.50 -3.15 -17.27
N ILE A 50 16.07 -2.75 -16.06
CA ILE A 50 15.59 -1.38 -15.81
C ILE A 50 16.72 -0.35 -16.03
N ASN A 51 17.96 -0.64 -15.62
CA ASN A 51 19.09 0.26 -15.91
C ASN A 51 19.35 0.40 -17.43
N GLN A 52 19.14 -0.65 -18.22
CA GLN A 52 19.25 -0.58 -19.68
C GLN A 52 18.10 0.24 -20.29
N LEU A 53 16.88 0.11 -19.75
CA LEU A 53 15.75 0.99 -20.07
C LEU A 53 16.07 2.46 -19.75
N ASN A 54 16.72 2.73 -18.60
CA ASN A 54 17.13 4.08 -18.21
C ASN A 54 18.07 4.72 -19.24
N ALA A 55 18.95 3.94 -19.87
CA ALA A 55 19.83 4.43 -20.93
C ALA A 55 19.05 4.87 -22.18
N VAL A 56 17.95 4.17 -22.53
CA VAL A 56 17.07 4.55 -23.64
C VAL A 56 16.30 5.84 -23.33
N ARG A 57 15.82 5.98 -22.09
CA ARG A 57 14.98 7.13 -21.66
C ARG A 57 15.78 8.33 -21.15
N GLY A 58 17.10 8.21 -20.98
CA GLY A 58 17.95 9.23 -20.38
C GLY A 58 17.62 9.49 -18.90
N LEU A 59 17.33 8.44 -18.14
CA LEU A 59 16.99 8.52 -16.71
C LEU A 59 18.26 8.34 -15.86
N ASP A 60 18.47 9.27 -14.92
CA ASP A 60 19.68 9.29 -14.08
C ASP A 60 19.53 8.52 -12.77
N THR A 61 18.63 7.54 -12.70
CA THR A 61 18.44 6.68 -11.52
C THR A 61 19.23 5.38 -11.68
N ARG A 62 19.81 4.88 -10.59
CA ARG A 62 20.52 3.60 -10.56
C ARG A 62 19.76 2.57 -9.75
N LEU A 63 19.60 1.38 -10.32
CA LEU A 63 19.05 0.23 -9.61
C LEU A 63 20.15 -0.79 -9.31
N VAL A 64 20.12 -1.38 -8.12
CA VAL A 64 20.92 -2.54 -7.76
C VAL A 64 20.00 -3.66 -7.30
N GLY A 65 20.19 -4.86 -7.84
CA GLY A 65 19.55 -6.07 -7.36
C GLY A 65 20.47 -6.82 -6.41
N THR A 66 19.98 -7.21 -5.24
CA THR A 66 20.82 -7.81 -4.18
C THR A 66 20.04 -8.80 -3.32
N SER A 67 20.80 -9.63 -2.60
CA SER A 67 20.34 -10.50 -1.52
C SER A 67 20.97 -10.17 -0.17
N ASP A 68 21.82 -9.14 -0.13
CA ASP A 68 22.36 -8.57 1.10
C ASP A 68 21.58 -7.30 1.46
N PHE A 69 20.95 -7.30 2.63
CA PHE A 69 20.17 -6.15 3.08
C PHE A 69 21.07 -4.96 3.46
N ALA A 70 22.37 -5.17 3.68
CA ALA A 70 23.31 -4.08 3.94
C ALA A 70 23.35 -3.07 2.78
N ASP A 71 23.10 -3.51 1.53
CA ASP A 71 23.00 -2.60 0.39
C ASP A 71 21.85 -1.59 0.52
N ALA A 72 20.84 -1.86 1.36
CA ALA A 72 19.73 -0.95 1.65
C ALA A 72 20.07 0.12 2.71
N GLU A 73 21.25 0.08 3.33
CA GLU A 73 21.63 0.97 4.44
C GLU A 73 21.42 2.45 4.10
N GLY A 74 20.80 3.19 5.03
CA GLY A 74 20.51 4.61 4.87
C GLY A 74 19.41 4.95 3.83
N ALA A 75 18.59 3.97 3.43
CA ALA A 75 17.41 4.23 2.61
C ALA A 75 16.47 5.24 3.30
N ASP A 76 15.92 6.15 2.50
CA ASP A 76 14.94 7.14 2.94
C ASP A 76 13.53 6.53 3.00
N VAL A 77 13.25 5.58 2.09
CA VAL A 77 11.99 4.82 2.02
C VAL A 77 12.30 3.33 1.91
N VAL A 78 11.54 2.51 2.65
CA VAL A 78 11.52 1.06 2.49
C VAL A 78 10.11 0.62 2.10
N ILE A 79 9.98 -0.05 0.95
CA ILE A 79 8.69 -0.58 0.48
C ILE A 79 8.71 -2.11 0.56
N VAL A 80 7.83 -2.68 1.37
CA VAL A 80 7.83 -4.10 1.71
C VAL A 80 6.74 -4.84 0.92
N THR A 81 7.17 -5.56 -0.11
CA THR A 81 6.32 -6.46 -0.93
C THR A 81 6.53 -7.93 -0.59
N ALA A 82 7.58 -8.24 0.19
CA ALA A 82 7.96 -9.60 0.54
C ALA A 82 6.85 -10.31 1.32
N GLY A 83 6.44 -11.46 0.80
CA GLY A 83 5.36 -12.26 1.36
C GLY A 83 4.83 -13.25 0.33
N VAL A 84 4.10 -14.22 0.82
CA VAL A 84 3.38 -15.18 0.00
C VAL A 84 1.99 -14.62 -0.29
N PRO A 85 1.55 -14.58 -1.56
CA PRO A 85 0.17 -14.21 -1.87
C PRO A 85 -0.79 -15.32 -1.40
N ARG A 86 -2.03 -14.94 -1.08
CA ARG A 86 -3.08 -15.91 -0.74
C ARG A 86 -3.27 -16.90 -1.90
N LYS A 87 -3.30 -18.19 -1.58
CA LYS A 87 -3.57 -19.27 -2.54
C LYS A 87 -5.02 -19.77 -2.39
N PRO A 88 -5.61 -20.38 -3.44
CA PRO A 88 -6.90 -21.06 -3.32
C PRO A 88 -6.89 -22.05 -2.13
N GLY A 89 -7.94 -22.02 -1.31
CA GLY A 89 -8.08 -22.88 -0.13
C GLY A 89 -7.36 -22.40 1.14
N MET A 90 -6.52 -21.37 1.06
CA MET A 90 -5.82 -20.82 2.23
C MET A 90 -6.75 -19.93 3.07
N SER A 91 -6.84 -20.20 4.37
CA SER A 91 -7.55 -19.33 5.32
C SER A 91 -6.77 -18.03 5.58
N ARG A 92 -7.40 -17.06 6.25
CA ARG A 92 -6.71 -15.83 6.63
C ARG A 92 -5.62 -16.10 7.67
N ASP A 93 -5.88 -17.01 8.61
CA ASP A 93 -4.93 -17.38 9.66
C ASP A 93 -3.72 -18.16 9.10
N ASP A 94 -3.94 -19.03 8.11
CA ASP A 94 -2.83 -19.71 7.41
C ASP A 94 -1.88 -18.68 6.76
N LEU A 95 -2.46 -17.66 6.12
CA LEU A 95 -1.68 -16.61 5.47
C LEU A 95 -0.89 -15.77 6.49
N VAL A 96 -1.50 -15.43 7.63
CA VAL A 96 -0.81 -14.78 8.76
C VAL A 96 0.36 -15.66 9.20
N GLY A 97 0.13 -16.95 9.47
CA GLY A 97 1.18 -17.87 9.92
C GLY A 97 2.38 -17.97 8.96
N VAL A 98 2.14 -17.88 7.65
CA VAL A 98 3.20 -17.90 6.63
C VAL A 98 3.95 -16.56 6.52
N ASN A 99 3.23 -15.44 6.54
CA ASN A 99 3.84 -14.13 6.30
C ASN A 99 4.41 -13.47 7.56
N MET A 100 3.97 -13.89 8.75
CA MET A 100 4.48 -13.36 10.02
C MET A 100 6.00 -13.54 10.18
N PRO A 101 6.59 -14.74 10.01
CA PRO A 101 8.05 -14.89 10.10
C PRO A 101 8.81 -14.07 9.06
N ILE A 102 8.25 -13.92 7.85
CA ILE A 102 8.85 -13.13 6.76
C ILE A 102 8.89 -11.65 7.18
N ILE A 103 7.77 -11.10 7.65
CA ILE A 103 7.70 -9.70 8.06
C ILE A 103 8.56 -9.43 9.28
N SER A 104 8.62 -10.33 10.27
CA SER A 104 9.50 -10.16 11.42
C SER A 104 10.99 -10.13 11.03
N ASP A 105 11.43 -11.02 10.14
CA ASP A 105 12.80 -11.00 9.62
C ASP A 105 13.13 -9.70 8.87
N VAL A 106 12.21 -9.23 8.03
CA VAL A 106 12.38 -7.94 7.33
C VAL A 106 12.40 -6.79 8.33
N ALA A 107 11.54 -6.79 9.35
CA ALA A 107 11.47 -5.75 10.36
C ALA A 107 12.76 -5.61 11.17
N GLU A 108 13.41 -6.73 11.53
CA GLU A 108 14.71 -6.72 12.20
C GLU A 108 15.82 -6.15 11.29
N LYS A 109 15.78 -6.46 9.99
CA LYS A 109 16.70 -5.88 9.01
C LYS A 109 16.49 -4.37 8.85
N VAL A 110 15.25 -3.93 8.77
CA VAL A 110 14.88 -2.50 8.71
C VAL A 110 15.37 -1.76 9.96
N LYS A 111 15.12 -2.30 11.15
CA LYS A 111 15.60 -1.76 12.42
C LYS A 111 17.12 -1.60 12.46
N LYS A 112 17.85 -2.58 11.93
CA LYS A 112 19.32 -2.59 11.93
C LYS A 112 19.92 -1.64 10.90
N HIS A 113 19.40 -1.61 9.68
CA HIS A 113 20.07 -0.95 8.54
C HIS A 113 19.42 0.39 8.12
N THR A 114 18.14 0.58 8.43
CA THR A 114 17.35 1.73 7.97
C THR A 114 16.37 2.23 9.06
N PRO A 115 16.83 2.49 10.30
CA PRO A 115 15.94 2.83 11.42
C PRO A 115 15.16 4.15 11.26
N ASN A 116 15.58 5.00 10.33
CA ASN A 116 14.95 6.30 10.06
C ASN A 116 14.14 6.32 8.75
N ALA A 117 13.99 5.18 8.08
CA ALA A 117 13.28 5.13 6.82
C ALA A 117 11.76 5.25 7.02
N PHE A 118 11.08 5.86 6.05
CA PHE A 118 9.64 5.75 5.95
C PHE A 118 9.26 4.40 5.35
N VAL A 119 8.52 3.59 6.10
CA VAL A 119 8.20 2.21 5.73
C VAL A 119 6.77 2.10 5.21
N ILE A 120 6.64 1.59 3.99
CA ILE A 120 5.36 1.33 3.33
C ILE A 120 5.21 -0.19 3.17
N VAL A 121 4.29 -0.79 3.92
CA VAL A 121 4.03 -2.24 3.87
C VAL A 121 2.93 -2.53 2.86
N ILE A 122 3.10 -3.55 2.04
CA ILE A 122 2.10 -4.05 1.06
C ILE A 122 1.70 -5.50 1.37
N SER A 123 2.57 -6.25 2.05
CA SER A 123 2.38 -7.65 2.39
C SER A 123 1.07 -7.89 3.12
N ASN A 124 0.40 -9.00 2.81
CA ASN A 124 -0.94 -9.31 3.32
C ASN A 124 -0.92 -10.41 4.41
N PRO A 125 -1.91 -10.45 5.33
CA PRO A 125 -3.01 -9.48 5.48
C PRO A 125 -2.52 -8.13 5.98
N LEU A 126 -2.84 -7.07 5.22
CA LEU A 126 -2.15 -5.80 5.29
C LEU A 126 -2.06 -5.21 6.70
N ASP A 127 -3.18 -5.06 7.38
CA ASP A 127 -3.24 -4.38 8.69
C ASP A 127 -2.40 -5.12 9.76
N ALA A 128 -2.42 -6.46 9.73
CA ALA A 128 -1.59 -7.30 10.59
C ALA A 128 -0.10 -7.21 10.26
N MET A 129 0.26 -7.21 8.97
CA MET A 129 1.66 -7.10 8.56
C MET A 129 2.25 -5.72 8.89
N VAL A 130 1.46 -4.65 8.78
CA VAL A 130 1.88 -3.29 9.21
C VAL A 130 2.07 -3.26 10.72
N TYR A 131 1.13 -3.82 11.49
CA TYR A 131 1.25 -3.91 12.94
C TYR A 131 2.52 -4.67 13.36
N ALA A 132 2.78 -5.83 12.75
CA ALA A 132 3.96 -6.63 13.01
C ALA A 132 5.26 -5.89 12.67
N MET A 133 5.34 -5.28 11.48
CA MET A 133 6.46 -4.46 11.05
C MET A 133 6.76 -3.36 12.08
N HIS A 134 5.74 -2.60 12.47
CA HIS A 134 5.86 -1.53 13.45
C HIS A 134 6.36 -2.05 14.80
N LYS A 135 5.75 -3.11 15.33
CA LYS A 135 6.10 -3.67 16.65
C LYS A 135 7.52 -4.24 16.71
N VAL A 136 7.93 -4.99 15.70
CA VAL A 136 9.24 -5.65 15.67
C VAL A 136 10.36 -4.64 15.34
N ALA A 137 10.14 -3.77 14.34
CA ALA A 137 11.13 -2.79 13.95
C ALA A 137 11.31 -1.67 14.99
N GLY A 138 10.28 -1.38 15.79
CA GLY A 138 10.32 -0.33 16.82
C GLY A 138 10.39 1.08 16.22
N LEU A 139 9.79 1.26 15.04
CA LEU A 139 9.77 2.54 14.32
C LEU A 139 8.74 3.48 14.94
N ALA A 140 8.91 4.79 14.74
CA ALA A 140 7.92 5.77 15.16
C ALA A 140 6.59 5.57 14.39
N ASP A 141 5.47 5.84 15.07
CA ASP A 141 4.12 5.65 14.54
C ASP A 141 3.89 6.31 13.17
N HIS A 142 4.43 7.52 12.97
CA HIS A 142 4.31 8.28 11.72
C HIS A 142 5.26 7.80 10.61
N MET A 143 6.24 6.95 10.94
CA MET A 143 7.23 6.44 9.98
C MET A 143 6.87 5.08 9.39
N VAL A 144 5.70 4.53 9.72
CA VAL A 144 5.21 3.25 9.18
C VAL A 144 3.77 3.42 8.73
N CYS A 145 3.45 2.90 7.54
CA CYS A 145 2.07 2.79 7.09
C CYS A 145 1.88 1.60 6.15
N GLY A 146 0.62 1.24 5.89
CA GLY A 146 0.27 0.24 4.90
C GLY A 146 -0.33 0.84 3.63
N MET A 147 0.03 0.28 2.48
CA MET A 147 -0.61 0.57 1.20
C MET A 147 -1.82 -0.35 1.05
N ALA A 148 -3.01 0.25 1.13
CA ALA A 148 -4.29 -0.40 0.83
C ALA A 148 -5.29 0.61 0.26
N GLY A 149 -5.59 1.65 1.04
CA GLY A 149 -6.62 2.62 0.71
C GLY A 149 -6.42 3.32 -0.63
N VAL A 150 -5.18 3.62 -1.04
CA VAL A 150 -4.87 4.21 -2.36
C VAL A 150 -5.32 3.28 -3.49
N LEU A 151 -5.03 1.99 -3.38
CA LEU A 151 -5.43 0.97 -4.35
C LEU A 151 -6.95 0.80 -4.39
N ASP A 152 -7.58 0.65 -3.23
CA ASP A 152 -9.03 0.42 -3.14
C ASP A 152 -9.81 1.65 -3.62
N SER A 153 -9.33 2.86 -3.29
CA SER A 153 -9.89 4.10 -3.83
C SER A 153 -9.65 4.22 -5.34
N SER A 154 -8.52 3.77 -5.88
CA SER A 154 -8.29 3.77 -7.33
C SER A 154 -9.24 2.85 -8.09
N ARG A 155 -9.56 1.68 -7.51
CA ARG A 155 -10.55 0.74 -8.07
C ARG A 155 -11.93 1.38 -8.07
N PHE A 156 -12.32 1.97 -6.94
CA PHE A 156 -13.61 2.64 -6.82
C PHE A 156 -13.74 3.77 -7.84
N ARG A 157 -12.72 4.62 -7.96
CA ARG A 157 -12.66 5.69 -8.97
C ARG A 157 -12.80 5.17 -10.39
N PHE A 158 -12.10 4.08 -10.73
CA PHE A 158 -12.16 3.47 -12.06
C PHE A 158 -13.58 2.96 -12.37
N PHE A 159 -14.21 2.22 -11.46
CA PHE A 159 -15.55 1.70 -11.69
C PHE A 159 -16.62 2.80 -11.77
N VAL A 160 -16.45 3.89 -11.02
CA VAL A 160 -17.29 5.09 -11.16
C VAL A 160 -17.09 5.74 -12.53
N SER A 161 -15.84 5.91 -12.99
CA SER A 161 -15.58 6.47 -14.32
C SER A 161 -16.13 5.61 -15.46
N GLU A 162 -16.05 4.28 -15.32
CA GLU A 162 -16.61 3.33 -16.28
C GLU A 162 -18.14 3.42 -16.33
N ALA A 163 -18.79 3.54 -15.15
CA ALA A 163 -20.25 3.61 -15.07
C ALA A 163 -20.85 4.91 -15.62
N LEU A 164 -20.08 6.00 -15.61
CA LEU A 164 -20.53 7.32 -16.05
C LEU A 164 -19.94 7.75 -17.41
N ASP A 165 -19.02 6.98 -17.98
CA ASP A 165 -18.27 7.31 -19.20
C ASP A 165 -17.59 8.70 -19.12
N VAL A 166 -16.83 8.89 -18.04
CA VAL A 166 -16.11 10.15 -17.74
C VAL A 166 -14.62 9.92 -17.52
N SER A 167 -13.83 10.99 -17.55
CA SER A 167 -12.41 10.90 -17.20
C SER A 167 -12.24 10.49 -15.74
N ILE A 168 -11.36 9.50 -15.47
CA ILE A 168 -10.99 9.09 -14.11
C ILE A 168 -10.25 10.19 -13.33
N GLU A 169 -9.68 11.17 -14.04
CA GLU A 169 -9.01 12.33 -13.41
C GLU A 169 -9.97 13.18 -12.59
N ASP A 170 -11.24 13.24 -13.01
CA ASP A 170 -12.29 14.06 -12.38
C ASP A 170 -13.07 13.32 -11.29
N VAL A 171 -12.80 12.02 -11.10
CA VAL A 171 -13.43 11.20 -10.06
C VAL A 171 -12.62 11.25 -8.77
N HIS A 172 -13.23 11.76 -7.70
CA HIS A 172 -12.65 11.79 -6.36
C HIS A 172 -13.43 10.86 -5.44
N ALA A 173 -12.76 9.86 -4.85
CA ALA A 173 -13.37 8.92 -3.93
C ALA A 173 -12.38 8.50 -2.85
N VAL A 174 -12.92 8.07 -1.71
CA VAL A 174 -12.14 7.55 -0.57
C VAL A 174 -12.76 6.25 -0.07
N VAL A 175 -11.89 5.29 0.25
CA VAL A 175 -12.24 4.03 0.90
C VAL A 175 -11.52 3.99 2.26
N LEU A 176 -12.28 3.80 3.33
CA LEU A 176 -11.77 3.61 4.69
C LEU A 176 -11.70 2.12 5.06
N GLY A 177 -11.19 1.84 6.26
CA GLY A 177 -11.28 0.53 6.88
C GLY A 177 -10.13 -0.42 6.58
N GLY A 178 -10.30 -1.69 6.96
CA GLY A 178 -9.34 -2.74 6.65
C GLY A 178 -9.32 -3.10 5.16
N HIS A 179 -8.21 -3.67 4.69
CA HIS A 179 -8.11 -4.16 3.32
C HIS A 179 -8.88 -5.49 3.14
N GLY A 180 -9.84 -5.52 2.22
CA GLY A 180 -10.62 -6.73 1.87
C GLY A 180 -12.12 -6.53 1.96
N ASP A 181 -12.85 -7.61 2.26
CA ASP A 181 -14.32 -7.66 2.18
C ASP A 181 -15.03 -6.63 3.08
N ASP A 182 -14.36 -6.19 4.16
CA ASP A 182 -14.89 -5.23 5.13
C ASP A 182 -14.35 -3.80 4.94
N MET A 183 -13.82 -3.44 3.77
CA MET A 183 -13.48 -2.03 3.45
C MET A 183 -14.72 -1.12 3.52
N VAL A 184 -14.57 0.20 3.53
CA VAL A 184 -15.71 1.14 3.66
C VAL A 184 -15.63 2.22 2.58
N PRO A 185 -16.12 1.95 1.35
CA PRO A 185 -16.25 2.96 0.32
C PRO A 185 -17.33 3.97 0.70
N LEU A 186 -16.98 5.26 0.73
CA LEU A 186 -17.91 6.34 1.11
C LEU A 186 -18.52 6.96 -0.14
N THR A 187 -19.66 6.42 -0.62
CA THR A 187 -20.37 6.93 -1.81
C THR A 187 -20.76 8.40 -1.67
N ARG A 188 -21.22 8.79 -0.47
CA ARG A 188 -21.62 10.16 -0.12
C ARG A 188 -20.50 11.19 -0.29
N LEU A 189 -19.24 10.79 -0.07
CA LEU A 189 -18.07 11.66 -0.24
C LEU A 189 -17.41 11.51 -1.61
N CYS A 190 -17.94 10.63 -2.46
CA CYS A 190 -17.49 10.51 -3.82
C CYS A 190 -18.09 11.63 -4.68
N SER A 191 -17.28 12.20 -5.57
CA SER A 191 -17.73 13.23 -6.52
C SER A 191 -17.08 13.07 -7.90
N VAL A 192 -17.75 13.59 -8.92
CA VAL A 192 -17.26 13.67 -10.30
C VAL A 192 -17.30 15.13 -10.74
N GLY A 193 -16.14 15.75 -10.97
CA GLY A 193 -16.06 17.18 -11.28
C GLY A 193 -16.69 18.08 -10.20
N GLY A 194 -16.71 17.63 -8.95
CA GLY A 194 -17.37 18.30 -7.83
C GLY A 194 -18.87 18.01 -7.66
N VAL A 195 -19.49 17.25 -8.57
CA VAL A 195 -20.89 16.83 -8.46
C VAL A 195 -20.99 15.56 -7.58
N PRO A 196 -21.83 15.52 -6.54
CA PRO A 196 -21.96 14.35 -5.67
C PRO A 196 -22.37 13.08 -6.44
N LEU A 197 -21.65 11.98 -6.23
CA LEU A 197 -21.89 10.72 -6.96
C LEU A 197 -23.32 10.20 -6.78
N GLU A 198 -23.89 10.34 -5.59
CA GLU A 198 -25.25 9.88 -5.28
C GLU A 198 -26.35 10.63 -6.03
N SER A 199 -26.03 11.79 -6.64
CA SER A 199 -26.93 12.50 -7.54
C SER A 199 -26.82 12.04 -9.01
N LEU A 200 -25.75 11.31 -9.35
CA LEU A 200 -25.43 10.89 -10.72
C LEU A 200 -25.83 9.44 -11.01
N LEU A 201 -25.82 8.58 -9.99
CA LEU A 201 -26.15 7.16 -10.12
C LEU A 201 -27.24 6.74 -9.13
N PRO A 202 -28.20 5.89 -9.55
CA PRO A 202 -29.17 5.32 -8.63
C PRO A 202 -28.51 4.33 -7.67
N LYS A 203 -29.17 4.09 -6.54
CA LYS A 203 -28.62 3.30 -5.43
C LYS A 203 -28.16 1.89 -5.82
N ASP A 204 -28.90 1.19 -6.67
CA ASP A 204 -28.55 -0.15 -7.14
C ASP A 204 -27.21 -0.18 -7.92
N LYS A 205 -26.94 0.86 -8.72
CA LYS A 205 -25.66 1.02 -9.43
C LYS A 205 -24.53 1.34 -8.47
N LEU A 206 -24.77 2.19 -7.47
CA LEU A 206 -23.79 2.48 -6.42
C LEU A 206 -23.42 1.22 -5.63
N ASP A 207 -24.44 0.47 -5.19
CA ASP A 207 -24.26 -0.75 -4.40
C ASP A 207 -23.47 -1.80 -5.21
N ALA A 208 -23.72 -1.93 -6.52
CA ALA A 208 -22.96 -2.79 -7.42
C ALA A 208 -21.48 -2.37 -7.60
N ILE A 209 -21.22 -1.06 -7.72
CA ILE A 209 -19.85 -0.52 -7.81
C ILE A 209 -19.10 -0.77 -6.50
N VAL A 210 -19.76 -0.55 -5.35
CA VAL A 210 -19.19 -0.82 -4.02
C VAL A 210 -18.84 -2.31 -3.88
N ASP A 211 -19.73 -3.21 -4.28
CA ASP A 211 -19.49 -4.66 -4.25
C ASP A 211 -18.32 -5.07 -5.16
N ARG A 212 -18.26 -4.55 -6.39
CA ARG A 212 -17.13 -4.81 -7.31
C ARG A 212 -15.82 -4.25 -6.76
N THR A 213 -15.83 -3.10 -6.09
CA THR A 213 -14.65 -2.53 -5.41
C THR A 213 -14.10 -3.49 -4.36
N ARG A 214 -14.97 -4.04 -3.49
CA ARG A 214 -14.60 -5.04 -2.48
C ARG A 214 -13.97 -6.28 -3.10
N LYS A 215 -14.53 -6.73 -4.22
CA LYS A 215 -14.12 -7.94 -4.94
C LYS A 215 -12.98 -7.72 -5.95
N GLY A 216 -12.53 -6.49 -6.18
CA GLY A 216 -11.61 -6.16 -7.28
C GLY A 216 -10.25 -6.88 -7.21
N GLY A 217 -9.79 -7.23 -6.00
CA GLY A 217 -8.62 -8.10 -5.84
C GLY A 217 -8.88 -9.53 -6.33
N GLY A 218 -10.02 -10.10 -5.95
CA GLY A 218 -10.44 -11.44 -6.37
C GLY A 218 -10.75 -11.54 -7.86
N GLU A 219 -11.35 -10.50 -8.44
CA GLU A 219 -11.59 -10.37 -9.89
C GLU A 219 -10.28 -10.54 -10.67
N LEU A 220 -9.22 -9.83 -10.27
CA LEU A 220 -7.91 -9.94 -10.94
C LEU A 220 -7.22 -11.29 -10.71
N VAL A 221 -7.35 -11.89 -9.52
CA VAL A 221 -6.83 -13.24 -9.27
C VAL A 221 -7.48 -14.26 -10.21
N GLN A 222 -8.79 -14.15 -10.44
CA GLN A 222 -9.52 -15.02 -11.37
C GLN A 222 -9.07 -14.80 -12.82
N LEU A 223 -8.94 -13.53 -13.25
CA LEU A 223 -8.53 -13.19 -14.62
C LEU A 223 -7.09 -13.60 -14.94
N PHE A 224 -6.14 -13.45 -14.00
CA PHE A 224 -4.75 -13.86 -14.22
C PHE A 224 -4.56 -15.38 -14.11
N GLY A 225 -5.49 -16.10 -13.46
CA GLY A 225 -5.41 -17.54 -13.20
C GLY A 225 -4.35 -17.95 -12.16
N THR A 226 -3.21 -17.23 -12.11
CA THR A 226 -2.17 -17.37 -11.10
C THR A 226 -1.62 -16.01 -10.68
N GLY A 227 -1.27 -15.86 -9.41
CA GLY A 227 -0.78 -14.59 -8.86
C GLY A 227 -1.90 -13.65 -8.45
N SER A 228 -1.59 -12.36 -8.38
CA SER A 228 -2.50 -11.29 -7.94
C SER A 228 -2.18 -9.99 -8.68
N ALA A 229 -2.96 -8.93 -8.48
CA ALA A 229 -2.68 -7.62 -9.07
C ALA A 229 -1.26 -7.13 -8.75
N TYR A 230 -0.58 -6.50 -9.71
CA TYR A 230 0.79 -6.02 -9.49
C TYR A 230 1.14 -4.66 -10.12
N PHE A 231 0.31 -4.12 -11.03
CA PHE A 231 0.51 -2.77 -11.57
C PHE A 231 -0.04 -1.69 -10.63
N ALA A 232 -1.35 -1.71 -10.38
CA ALA A 232 -1.99 -0.73 -9.50
C ALA A 232 -1.45 -0.73 -8.05
N PRO A 233 -1.11 -1.89 -7.44
CA PRO A 233 -0.44 -1.91 -6.13
C PRO A 233 0.93 -1.22 -6.13
N ALA A 234 1.74 -1.44 -7.18
CA ALA A 234 3.05 -0.81 -7.31
C ALA A 234 2.91 0.72 -7.44
N GLU A 235 2.01 1.17 -8.32
CA GLU A 235 1.69 2.59 -8.52
C GLU A 235 1.20 3.25 -7.23
N SER A 236 0.34 2.56 -6.48
CA SER A 236 -0.19 3.05 -5.20
C SER A 236 0.93 3.29 -4.18
N ALA A 237 1.87 2.35 -4.05
CA ALA A 237 3.01 2.49 -3.14
C ALA A 237 3.99 3.58 -3.58
N VAL A 238 4.27 3.69 -4.89
CA VAL A 238 5.15 4.72 -5.44
C VAL A 238 4.56 6.11 -5.27
N SER A 239 3.24 6.27 -5.44
CA SER A 239 2.55 7.54 -5.16
C SER A 239 2.65 7.96 -3.68
N MET A 240 2.62 7.00 -2.75
CA MET A 240 2.85 7.26 -1.31
C MET A 240 4.31 7.66 -1.05
N ALA A 241 5.26 6.91 -1.59
CA ALA A 241 6.69 7.19 -1.45
C ALA A 241 7.08 8.56 -2.04
N GLU A 242 6.55 8.90 -3.22
CA GLU A 242 6.75 10.20 -3.85
C GLU A 242 6.23 11.34 -2.97
N SER A 243 5.08 11.17 -2.32
CA SER A 243 4.54 12.18 -1.41
C SER A 243 5.48 12.45 -0.23
N TYR A 244 6.10 11.40 0.30
CA TYR A 244 7.09 11.52 1.36
C TYR A 244 8.38 12.17 0.86
N LEU A 245 8.98 11.62 -0.19
CA LEU A 245 10.28 12.05 -0.72
C LEU A 245 10.30 13.50 -1.23
N LEU A 246 9.16 13.98 -1.75
CA LEU A 246 9.03 15.33 -2.30
C LEU A 246 8.22 16.26 -1.39
N ASP A 247 7.96 15.86 -0.15
CA ASP A 247 7.17 16.60 0.83
C ASP A 247 5.85 17.17 0.27
N ARG A 248 5.13 16.39 -0.53
CA ARG A 248 3.97 16.89 -1.30
C ARG A 248 2.76 17.21 -0.44
N LYS A 249 2.76 16.82 0.83
CA LYS A 249 1.64 16.94 1.77
C LYS A 249 0.33 16.36 1.21
N ARG A 250 0.40 15.27 0.44
CA ARG A 250 -0.81 14.66 -0.18
C ARG A 250 -1.70 14.08 0.92
N VAL A 251 -3.00 14.23 0.76
CA VAL A 251 -3.98 13.48 1.53
C VAL A 251 -4.26 12.17 0.78
N LEU A 252 -3.87 11.05 1.36
CA LEU A 252 -3.98 9.71 0.77
C LEU A 252 -4.64 8.75 1.78
N PRO A 253 -5.54 7.88 1.33
CA PRO A 253 -6.07 6.81 2.18
C PRO A 253 -5.02 5.72 2.37
N VAL A 254 -4.57 5.53 3.61
CA VAL A 254 -3.49 4.60 3.98
C VAL A 254 -3.83 3.91 5.29
N ALA A 255 -3.23 2.74 5.55
CA ALA A 255 -3.31 2.14 6.88
C ALA A 255 -2.34 2.88 7.81
N ALA A 256 -2.87 3.77 8.65
CA ALA A 256 -2.11 4.58 9.61
C ALA A 256 -2.46 4.15 11.04
N ARG A 257 -1.53 4.37 11.97
CA ARG A 257 -1.74 4.09 13.39
C ARG A 257 -2.66 5.15 14.00
N LEU A 258 -3.71 4.69 14.67
CA LEU A 258 -4.70 5.56 15.31
C LEU A 258 -4.41 5.71 16.81
N HIS A 259 -4.75 6.88 17.33
CA HIS A 259 -4.55 7.37 18.70
C HIS A 259 -5.86 7.87 19.32
N GLY A 260 -6.99 7.26 18.95
CA GLY A 260 -8.34 7.62 19.39
C GLY A 260 -9.25 8.09 18.26
N GLU A 261 -8.73 8.32 17.05
CA GLU A 261 -9.56 8.65 15.87
C GLU A 261 -10.60 7.56 15.64
N TYR A 262 -11.84 7.97 15.35
CA TYR A 262 -12.98 7.06 15.24
C TYR A 262 -13.24 6.18 16.47
N GLY A 263 -12.66 6.50 17.64
CA GLY A 263 -12.70 5.68 18.85
C GLY A 263 -11.75 4.48 18.82
N ILE A 264 -10.77 4.46 17.90
CA ILE A 264 -9.81 3.38 17.72
C ILE A 264 -8.43 3.84 18.19
N ASP A 265 -7.80 3.08 19.07
CA ASP A 265 -6.47 3.38 19.61
C ASP A 265 -5.52 2.18 19.48
N GLY A 266 -4.31 2.42 19.01
CA GLY A 266 -3.22 1.44 18.95
C GLY A 266 -3.23 0.51 17.74
N TYR A 267 -4.19 0.62 16.83
CA TYR A 267 -4.31 -0.18 15.62
C TYR A 267 -3.94 0.60 14.37
N PHE A 268 -3.43 -0.11 13.35
CA PHE A 268 -3.32 0.43 12.00
C PHE A 268 -4.64 0.20 11.27
N PHE A 269 -5.18 1.25 10.65
CA PHE A 269 -6.49 1.20 10.01
C PHE A 269 -6.54 2.15 8.81
N GLY A 270 -7.31 1.79 7.78
CA GLY A 270 -7.44 2.59 6.56
C GLY A 270 -8.16 3.91 6.81
N VAL A 271 -7.41 5.01 6.73
CA VAL A 271 -7.90 6.37 6.96
C VAL A 271 -7.24 7.35 5.99
N PRO A 272 -7.89 8.49 5.66
CA PRO A 272 -7.23 9.56 4.93
C PRO A 272 -6.17 10.20 5.83
N ALA A 273 -4.92 10.22 5.36
CA ALA A 273 -3.83 10.84 6.09
C ALA A 273 -2.98 11.73 5.20
N ARG A 274 -2.41 12.78 5.78
CA ARG A 274 -1.43 13.66 5.12
C ARG A 274 -0.06 13.00 5.15
N ILE A 275 0.48 12.69 3.98
CA ILE A 275 1.85 12.19 3.83
C ILE A 275 2.74 13.33 3.32
N GLY A 276 3.74 13.69 4.11
CA GLY A 276 4.81 14.62 3.74
C GLY A 276 6.18 14.04 4.13
N GLY A 277 7.22 14.87 4.13
CA GLY A 277 8.58 14.48 4.51
C GLY A 277 8.72 14.07 5.97
N GLY A 278 7.70 14.33 6.81
CA GLY A 278 7.58 13.80 8.17
C GLY A 278 6.83 12.47 8.26
N GLY A 279 6.62 11.76 7.16
CA GLY A 279 5.83 10.52 7.14
C GLY A 279 4.32 10.80 7.19
N VAL A 280 3.59 10.05 8.01
CA VAL A 280 2.15 10.26 8.27
C VAL A 280 1.99 11.41 9.27
N GLU A 281 1.77 12.62 8.77
CA GLU A 281 1.78 13.85 9.59
C GLU A 281 0.45 14.15 10.27
N LYS A 282 -0.65 13.68 9.71
CA LYS A 282 -2.00 13.95 10.19
C LYS A 282 -2.99 12.93 9.67
N VAL A 283 -3.78 12.34 10.55
CA VAL A 283 -5.01 11.61 10.18
C VAL A 283 -6.17 12.60 10.13
N TYR A 284 -7.04 12.47 9.12
CA TYR A 284 -8.27 13.25 9.02
C TYR A 284 -9.46 12.39 9.44
N GLU A 285 -10.18 12.85 10.45
CA GLU A 285 -11.44 12.24 10.86
C GLU A 285 -12.59 12.76 10.00
N ILE A 286 -13.33 11.83 9.41
CA ILE A 286 -14.52 12.09 8.62
C ILE A 286 -15.74 11.95 9.52
N ALA A 287 -16.65 12.91 9.46
CA ALA A 287 -17.95 12.76 10.10
C ALA A 287 -18.77 11.68 9.37
N LEU A 288 -18.98 10.55 10.05
CA LEU A 288 -19.72 9.40 9.55
C LEU A 288 -21.20 9.49 9.92
N ASP A 289 -22.06 9.10 8.99
CA ASP A 289 -23.47 8.84 9.29
C ASP A 289 -23.66 7.50 10.05
N PRO A 290 -24.86 7.21 10.58
CA PRO A 290 -25.09 5.98 11.34
C PRO A 290 -24.80 4.68 10.56
N ALA A 291 -25.03 4.65 9.25
CA ALA A 291 -24.79 3.46 8.44
C ALA A 291 -23.28 3.30 8.14
N GLU A 292 -22.60 4.39 7.81
CA GLU A 292 -21.15 4.45 7.64
C GLU A 292 -20.42 4.03 8.92
N LYS A 293 -20.91 4.46 10.09
CA LYS A 293 -20.36 4.06 11.39
C LYS A 293 -20.50 2.56 11.63
N VAL A 294 -21.65 1.95 11.35
CA VAL A 294 -21.84 0.49 11.48
C VAL A 294 -20.88 -0.28 10.57
N MET A 295 -20.67 0.20 9.34
CA MET A 295 -19.69 -0.41 8.42
C MET A 295 -18.25 -0.29 8.93
N LEU A 296 -17.88 0.89 9.45
CA LEU A 296 -16.58 1.15 10.04
C LEU A 296 -16.32 0.27 11.26
N ASP A 297 -17.30 0.17 12.17
CA ASP A 297 -17.21 -0.68 13.35
C ASP A 297 -17.00 -2.14 12.96
N LYS A 298 -17.77 -2.65 12.00
CA LYS A 298 -17.59 -4.03 11.48
C LYS A 298 -16.17 -4.22 10.91
N SER A 299 -15.70 -3.27 10.12
CA SER A 299 -14.34 -3.27 9.55
C SER A 299 -13.26 -3.31 10.63
N PHE A 300 -13.40 -2.49 11.66
CA PHE A 300 -12.47 -2.46 12.78
C PHE A 300 -12.43 -3.79 13.53
N HIS A 301 -13.58 -4.41 13.82
CA HIS A 301 -13.62 -5.72 14.48
C HIS A 301 -12.90 -6.80 13.65
N ALA A 302 -13.05 -6.77 12.31
CA ALA A 302 -12.34 -7.69 11.43
C ALA A 302 -10.82 -7.46 11.46
N VAL A 303 -10.37 -6.19 11.44
CA VAL A 303 -8.94 -5.85 11.57
C VAL A 303 -8.39 -6.29 12.92
N LYS A 304 -9.10 -5.96 14.01
CA LYS A 304 -8.71 -6.30 15.38
C LYS A 304 -8.50 -7.81 15.56
N ALA A 305 -9.44 -8.63 15.08
CA ALA A 305 -9.33 -10.09 15.17
C ALA A 305 -8.08 -10.63 14.47
N VAL A 306 -7.71 -10.04 13.33
CA VAL A 306 -6.55 -10.48 12.53
C VAL A 306 -5.23 -10.00 13.15
N VAL A 307 -5.22 -8.81 13.74
CA VAL A 307 -4.06 -8.31 14.50
C VAL A 307 -3.83 -9.17 15.74
N GLU A 308 -4.88 -9.54 16.45
CA GLU A 308 -4.80 -10.41 17.63
C GLU A 308 -4.28 -11.82 17.30
N SER A 309 -4.52 -12.32 16.08
CA SER A 309 -3.98 -13.61 15.64
C SER A 309 -2.46 -13.60 15.38
N CYS A 310 -1.84 -12.42 15.28
CA CYS A 310 -0.38 -12.29 15.13
C CYS A 310 0.40 -12.71 16.39
N LYS A 311 -0.23 -12.65 17.58
CA LYS A 311 0.38 -13.03 18.88
C LYS A 311 1.73 -12.33 19.16
N LEU A 312 1.81 -11.03 18.84
CA LEU A 312 2.96 -10.14 19.08
C LEU A 312 2.68 -9.11 20.18
#